data_AF-A0A6A5KEF9-F1
#
_entry.id   AF-A0A6A5KEF9-F1
#
_cell.length_a   1.000
_cell.length_b   1.000
_cell.length_c   1.000
_cell.angle_alpha   90.00
_cell.angle_beta   90.00
_cell.angle_gamma   90.00
#
_symmetry.space_group_name_H-M   'P 1'
#
loop_
_entity.id
_entity.type
_entity.pdbx_description
1 polymer ?
#
loop_
_entity_poly.entity_id
_entity_poly.type
_entity_poly.pdbx_seq_one_letter_code
_entity_poly.pdbx_strand_id
1 'polypeptide(L)'
;MAELAPFEHTAMDDIAPTCAKVRATFLSHKTKPIEYRQQQLRKLYWAFKDNEALIKEACKRDLGKPSFETYLTETGWCMNDCIWMANNLPRFAKDEAATDIPWTNKPLRPRIRKDPLGAVLIIGTYNFPVQLTLLPLIGAIAAGCTAVVKPSESAPHAAVVIAKIMRESLDADCYTCIQGAIPETTALLDQKWDKIFYTGGESVAKIIAKKAAETLTPVTLELGGRNPAIVTKHANPKLAARRLLWAKTLNAGQVCLSHNCTFVDREILPAFIAELKNQLRDFYPDGPRNSPDYGRIVNARQFQRIKKMLDDTNGKIVIGGTMDESDLFIEPTVVQVNDMNDSMLTNESFGPLLPILPVKDLDEAIKIANEIHDTPLGTYAFGSKSEMEQVMAQTRSGGASLNDGFFHGSIPTMPFGGVGTSGQGAYRGKASFDTFTHRRSVTTTPAWLEALMDVRYPPYTLKKQKSFAAMNDMVPNFDRQGKPLGWSAWFLGLLGLKSLAAVVGK
;
A
#
# COMPACT_ATOMS: atom_id res chain seq x y z
N MET A 1 -28.66 19.58 5.83
CA MET A 1 -27.45 18.74 6.03
C MET A 1 -27.91 17.38 6.50
N ALA A 2 -27.27 16.29 6.09
CA ALA A 2 -27.65 14.98 6.58
C ALA A 2 -27.30 14.85 8.07
N GLU A 3 -28.20 14.28 8.87
CA GLU A 3 -27.97 14.09 10.31
C GLU A 3 -27.07 12.86 10.52
N LEU A 4 -25.99 13.04 11.28
CA LEU A 4 -25.03 11.98 11.61
C LEU A 4 -25.22 11.58 13.07
N ALA A 5 -25.31 10.29 13.33
CA ALA A 5 -25.33 9.76 14.69
C ALA A 5 -24.03 10.13 15.44
N PRO A 6 -24.07 10.21 16.79
CA PRO A 6 -22.87 10.43 17.58
C PRO A 6 -21.89 9.26 17.45
N PHE A 7 -20.60 9.55 17.58
CA PHE A 7 -19.57 8.52 17.67
C PHE A 7 -19.62 7.87 19.05
N GLU A 8 -19.78 6.55 19.07
CA GLU A 8 -19.87 5.75 20.28
C GLU A 8 -18.82 4.65 20.24
N HIS A 9 -18.10 4.51 21.34
CA HIS A 9 -17.15 3.42 21.52
C HIS A 9 -17.91 2.10 21.67
N THR A 10 -17.42 1.04 21.05
CA THR A 10 -17.95 -0.30 21.30
C THR A 10 -17.62 -0.70 22.74
N ALA A 11 -18.60 -1.25 23.47
CA ALA A 11 -18.38 -1.71 24.82
C ALA A 11 -17.28 -2.78 24.85
N MET A 12 -16.35 -2.67 25.81
CA MET A 12 -15.20 -3.59 25.90
C MET A 12 -15.61 -5.05 26.00
N ASP A 13 -16.71 -5.33 26.71
CA ASP A 13 -17.24 -6.67 26.92
C ASP A 13 -17.81 -7.29 25.62
N ASP A 14 -18.14 -6.47 24.61
CA ASP A 14 -18.66 -6.94 23.33
C ASP A 14 -17.56 -7.30 22.32
N ILE A 15 -16.33 -6.83 22.52
CA ILE A 15 -15.23 -6.98 21.54
C ILE A 15 -14.84 -8.45 21.36
N ALA A 16 -14.55 -9.16 22.46
CA ALA A 16 -14.12 -10.56 22.38
C ALA A 16 -15.23 -11.50 21.84
N PRO A 17 -16.50 -11.40 22.30
CA PRO A 17 -17.61 -12.16 21.71
C PRO A 17 -17.80 -11.89 20.22
N THR A 18 -17.69 -10.62 19.80
CA THR A 18 -17.80 -10.23 18.38
C THR A 18 -16.68 -10.87 17.55
N CYS A 19 -15.43 -10.81 18.02
CA CYS A 19 -14.30 -11.43 17.34
C CYS A 19 -14.44 -12.96 17.26
N ALA A 20 -14.96 -13.60 18.32
CA ALA A 20 -15.21 -15.04 18.34
C ALA A 20 -16.29 -15.44 17.32
N LYS A 21 -17.36 -14.65 17.19
CA LYS A 21 -18.44 -14.87 16.22
C LYS A 21 -17.94 -14.80 14.77
N VAL A 22 -17.13 -13.78 14.44
CA VAL A 22 -16.52 -13.62 13.12
C VAL A 22 -15.66 -14.84 12.75
N ARG A 23 -14.83 -15.31 13.69
CA ARG A 23 -14.00 -16.52 13.50
C ARG A 23 -14.83 -17.79 13.34
N ALA A 24 -15.84 -17.99 14.18
CA ALA A 24 -16.74 -19.13 14.09
C ALA A 24 -17.47 -19.17 12.73
N THR A 25 -17.89 -18.00 12.24
CA THR A 25 -18.54 -17.85 10.94
C THR A 25 -17.61 -18.22 9.78
N PHE A 26 -16.32 -17.85 9.83
CA PHE A 26 -15.34 -18.33 8.85
C PHE A 26 -15.22 -19.86 8.86
N LEU A 27 -15.13 -20.46 10.05
CA LEU A 27 -15.00 -21.91 10.23
C LEU A 27 -16.23 -22.68 9.76
N SER A 28 -17.41 -22.07 9.76
CA SER A 28 -18.63 -22.64 9.15
C SER A 28 -18.58 -22.74 7.62
N HIS A 29 -17.57 -22.12 7.00
CA HIS A 29 -17.37 -22.07 5.55
C HIS A 29 -18.42 -21.28 4.76
N LYS A 30 -19.26 -20.48 5.45
CA LYS A 30 -20.26 -19.59 4.84
C LYS A 30 -19.70 -18.70 3.74
N THR A 31 -18.47 -18.20 3.89
CA THR A 31 -17.81 -17.30 2.94
C THR A 31 -17.10 -17.99 1.77
N LYS A 32 -17.04 -19.33 1.74
CA LYS A 32 -16.31 -20.08 0.70
C LYS A 32 -16.89 -19.94 -0.71
N PRO A 33 -18.23 -20.01 -0.94
CA PRO A 33 -18.80 -19.91 -2.28
C PRO A 33 -18.48 -18.58 -2.97
N ILE A 34 -18.19 -18.60 -4.27
CA ILE A 34 -17.81 -17.40 -5.02
C ILE A 34 -19.00 -16.45 -5.16
N GLU A 35 -20.19 -17.01 -5.35
CA GLU A 35 -21.45 -16.28 -5.51
C GLU A 35 -21.76 -15.45 -4.27
N TYR A 36 -21.52 -16.01 -3.07
CA TYR A 36 -21.67 -15.28 -1.81
C TYR A 36 -20.75 -14.06 -1.77
N ARG A 37 -19.46 -14.24 -2.08
CA ARG A 37 -18.47 -13.15 -2.08
C ARG A 37 -18.83 -12.06 -3.09
N GLN A 38 -19.25 -12.44 -4.30
CA GLN A 38 -19.71 -11.48 -5.31
C GLN A 38 -20.94 -10.71 -4.85
N GLN A 39 -21.89 -11.36 -4.17
CA GLN A 39 -23.05 -10.70 -3.61
C GLN A 39 -22.65 -9.63 -2.59
N GLN A 40 -21.75 -9.95 -1.65
CA GLN A 40 -21.28 -8.98 -0.64
C GLN A 40 -20.57 -7.78 -1.28
N LEU A 41 -19.74 -8.00 -2.30
CA LEU A 41 -19.09 -6.93 -3.06
C LEU A 41 -20.10 -6.02 -3.77
N ARG A 42 -21.15 -6.59 -4.37
CA ARG A 42 -22.22 -5.83 -5.03
C ARG A 42 -23.07 -5.06 -4.02
N LYS A 43 -23.37 -5.63 -2.85
CA LYS A 43 -24.05 -4.91 -1.76
C LYS A 43 -23.20 -3.74 -1.27
N LEU A 44 -21.89 -3.92 -1.13
CA LEU A 44 -20.98 -2.84 -0.73
C LEU A 44 -20.94 -1.70 -1.77
N TYR A 45 -20.97 -2.01 -3.07
CA TYR A 45 -21.12 -0.99 -4.12
C TYR A 45 -22.38 -0.13 -3.91
N TRP A 46 -23.54 -0.77 -3.72
CA TRP A 46 -24.78 -0.04 -3.46
C TRP A 46 -24.73 0.74 -2.15
N ALA A 47 -24.10 0.20 -1.12
CA ALA A 47 -23.91 0.90 0.14
C ALA A 47 -23.14 2.22 -0.03
N PHE A 48 -22.07 2.24 -0.83
CA PHE A 48 -21.38 3.49 -1.17
C PHE A 48 -22.29 4.45 -1.93
N LYS A 49 -23.05 3.94 -2.90
CA LYS A 49 -23.90 4.77 -3.75
C LYS A 49 -25.05 5.40 -2.97
N ASP A 50 -25.72 4.62 -2.13
CA ASP A 50 -26.90 5.03 -1.37
C ASP A 50 -26.52 5.96 -0.21
N ASN A 51 -25.30 5.86 0.31
CA ASN A 51 -24.80 6.70 1.41
C ASN A 51 -23.84 7.80 0.94
N GLU A 52 -23.77 8.11 -0.36
CA GLU A 52 -22.83 9.10 -0.94
C GLU A 52 -22.94 10.48 -0.25
N ALA A 53 -24.16 10.93 0.05
CA ALA A 53 -24.40 12.19 0.73
C ALA A 53 -23.90 12.19 2.19
N LEU A 54 -24.08 11.06 2.91
CA LEU A 54 -23.60 10.90 4.29
C LEU A 54 -22.08 10.86 4.35
N ILE A 55 -21.44 10.17 3.40
CA ILE A 55 -19.98 10.12 3.29
C ILE A 55 -19.40 11.51 3.03
N LYS A 56 -19.98 12.27 2.09
CA LYS A 56 -19.57 13.66 1.82
C LYS A 56 -19.71 14.55 3.05
N GLU A 57 -20.83 14.46 3.76
CA GLU A 57 -21.05 15.24 4.98
C GLU A 57 -20.04 14.86 6.08
N ALA A 58 -19.78 13.57 6.27
CA ALA A 58 -18.83 13.08 7.26
C ALA A 58 -17.40 13.56 6.97
N CYS A 59 -16.91 13.37 5.74
CA CYS A 59 -15.57 13.83 5.34
C CYS A 59 -15.44 15.36 5.38
N LYS A 60 -16.52 16.09 5.10
CA LYS A 60 -16.54 17.55 5.25
C LYS A 60 -16.37 17.96 6.73
N ARG A 61 -17.05 17.28 7.66
CA ARG A 61 -16.93 17.61 9.10
C ARG A 61 -15.58 17.19 9.69
N ASP A 62 -15.04 16.04 9.28
CA ASP A 62 -13.78 15.53 9.82
C ASP A 62 -12.54 16.23 9.23
N LEU A 63 -12.59 16.66 7.96
CA LEU A 63 -11.40 17.09 7.21
C LEU A 63 -11.61 18.38 6.40
N GLY A 64 -12.78 19.02 6.48
CA GLY A 64 -13.14 20.10 5.55
C GLY A 64 -13.12 19.66 4.08
N LYS A 65 -13.16 18.34 3.80
CA LYS A 65 -12.86 17.79 2.47
C LYS A 65 -13.91 18.24 1.44
N PRO A 66 -13.51 18.76 0.27
CA PRO A 66 -14.44 19.15 -0.78
C PRO A 66 -15.30 17.98 -1.27
N SER A 67 -16.51 18.26 -1.74
CA SER A 67 -17.43 17.20 -2.22
C SER A 67 -16.89 16.44 -3.43
N PHE A 68 -16.24 17.14 -4.37
CA PHE A 68 -15.62 16.50 -5.53
C PHE A 68 -14.41 15.65 -5.12
N GLU A 69 -13.55 16.17 -4.25
CA GLU A 69 -12.41 15.44 -3.70
C GLU A 69 -12.86 14.18 -2.94
N THR A 70 -13.91 14.29 -2.12
CA THR A 70 -14.50 13.16 -1.41
C THR A 70 -15.01 12.09 -2.38
N TYR A 71 -15.71 12.47 -3.44
CA TYR A 71 -16.14 11.51 -4.46
C TYR A 71 -14.94 10.83 -5.13
N LEU A 72 -13.95 11.62 -5.53
CA LEU A 72 -12.76 11.14 -6.24
C LEU A 72 -11.95 10.16 -5.39
N THR A 73 -11.73 10.47 -4.12
CA THR A 73 -10.75 9.77 -3.27
C THR A 73 -11.37 8.77 -2.30
N GLU A 74 -12.63 8.95 -1.89
CA GLU A 74 -13.30 8.05 -0.93
C GLU A 74 -14.21 7.03 -1.59
N THR A 75 -15.11 7.46 -2.47
CA THR A 75 -16.20 6.59 -2.95
C THR A 75 -15.97 6.04 -4.36
N GLY A 76 -15.50 6.87 -5.30
CA GLY A 76 -15.36 6.50 -6.70
C GLY A 76 -14.42 5.32 -6.90
N TRP A 77 -13.29 5.32 -6.19
CA TRP A 77 -12.33 4.22 -6.22
C TRP A 77 -12.91 2.94 -5.64
N CYS A 78 -13.52 3.01 -4.45
CA CYS A 78 -14.13 1.84 -3.81
C CYS A 78 -15.25 1.21 -4.65
N MET A 79 -16.10 2.03 -5.27
CA MET A 79 -17.17 1.54 -6.15
C MET A 79 -16.61 0.81 -7.37
N ASN A 80 -15.60 1.38 -8.03
CA ASN A 80 -14.94 0.74 -9.18
C ASN A 80 -14.25 -0.57 -8.77
N ASP A 81 -13.58 -0.59 -7.62
CA ASP A 81 -12.92 -1.79 -7.10
C ASP A 81 -13.94 -2.89 -6.76
N CYS A 82 -15.11 -2.55 -6.20
CA CYS A 82 -16.18 -3.52 -5.96
C CYS A 82 -16.63 -4.22 -7.25
N ILE A 83 -16.90 -3.45 -8.30
CA ILE A 83 -17.32 -3.98 -9.61
C ILE A 83 -16.20 -4.83 -10.23
N TRP A 84 -14.98 -4.27 -10.30
CA TRP A 84 -13.86 -4.92 -10.95
C TRP A 84 -13.50 -6.23 -10.24
N MET A 85 -13.45 -6.21 -8.90
CA MET A 85 -13.17 -7.39 -8.09
C MET A 85 -14.26 -8.45 -8.26
N ALA A 86 -15.55 -8.08 -8.20
CA ALA A 86 -16.65 -9.02 -8.37
C ALA A 86 -16.62 -9.71 -9.75
N ASN A 87 -16.29 -8.97 -10.82
CA ASN A 87 -16.21 -9.49 -12.17
C ASN A 87 -15.00 -10.41 -12.40
N ASN A 88 -13.88 -10.15 -11.73
CA ASN A 88 -12.65 -10.94 -11.89
C ASN A 88 -12.47 -12.05 -10.86
N LEU A 89 -13.27 -12.06 -9.79
CA LEU A 89 -13.13 -13.00 -8.68
C LEU A 89 -13.12 -14.48 -9.09
N PRO A 90 -13.99 -15.00 -9.99
CA PRO A 90 -13.93 -16.40 -10.40
C PRO A 90 -12.56 -16.78 -11.00
N ARG A 91 -11.97 -15.87 -11.78
CA ARG A 91 -10.63 -16.05 -12.37
C ARG A 91 -9.54 -16.01 -11.30
N PHE A 92 -9.65 -15.11 -10.33
CA PHE A 92 -8.68 -15.01 -9.24
C PHE A 92 -8.70 -16.23 -8.33
N ALA A 93 -9.87 -16.74 -7.98
CA ALA A 93 -10.03 -17.89 -7.08
C ALA A 93 -9.65 -19.24 -7.71
N LYS A 94 -9.57 -19.34 -9.06
CA LYS A 94 -9.17 -20.57 -9.75
C LYS A 94 -7.77 -21.02 -9.33
N ASP A 95 -7.61 -22.33 -9.12
CA ASP A 95 -6.31 -22.97 -8.93
C ASP A 95 -5.34 -22.56 -10.05
N GLU A 96 -4.13 -22.22 -9.65
CA GLU A 96 -3.05 -21.80 -10.53
C GLU A 96 -2.16 -23.00 -10.88
N ALA A 97 -1.72 -23.10 -12.13
CA ALA A 97 -0.74 -24.09 -12.53
C ALA A 97 0.64 -23.69 -12.01
N ALA A 98 1.40 -24.62 -11.44
CA ALA A 98 2.80 -24.37 -11.11
C ALA A 98 3.61 -24.28 -12.41
N THR A 99 4.42 -23.22 -12.57
CA THR A 99 5.29 -23.04 -13.75
C THR A 99 6.54 -23.90 -13.63
N ASP A 100 7.18 -24.18 -14.77
CA ASP A 100 8.53 -24.78 -14.83
C ASP A 100 8.67 -26.15 -14.14
N ILE A 101 7.57 -26.92 -14.08
CA ILE A 101 7.55 -28.26 -13.49
C ILE A 101 8.25 -29.26 -14.43
N PRO A 102 9.30 -29.96 -13.95
CA PRO A 102 9.93 -31.03 -14.70
C PRO A 102 8.93 -32.11 -15.14
N TRP A 103 9.16 -32.70 -16.31
CA TRP A 103 8.29 -33.77 -16.83
C TRP A 103 8.12 -34.94 -15.86
N THR A 104 9.15 -35.24 -15.06
CA THR A 104 9.12 -36.27 -13.99
C THR A 104 8.09 -35.96 -12.89
N ASN A 105 7.78 -34.69 -12.64
CA ASN A 105 6.85 -34.26 -11.61
C ASN A 105 5.44 -33.96 -12.14
N LYS A 106 5.25 -33.82 -13.46
CA LYS A 106 3.92 -33.58 -14.06
C LYS A 106 2.87 -34.64 -13.71
N PRO A 107 3.19 -35.95 -13.64
CA PRO A 107 2.24 -36.98 -13.20
C PRO A 107 1.66 -36.75 -11.79
N LEU A 108 2.35 -35.98 -10.94
CA LEU A 108 1.89 -35.61 -9.59
C LEU A 108 0.81 -34.51 -9.59
N ARG A 109 0.39 -34.03 -10.77
CA ARG A 109 -0.64 -32.99 -10.95
C ARG A 109 -0.45 -31.78 -10.00
N PRO A 110 0.75 -31.18 -9.94
CA PRO A 110 1.02 -30.05 -9.06
C PRO A 110 0.13 -28.87 -9.44
N ARG A 111 -0.47 -28.24 -8.44
CA ARG A 111 -1.26 -27.01 -8.57
C ARG A 111 -1.14 -26.16 -7.31
N ILE A 112 -1.42 -24.88 -7.45
CA ILE A 112 -1.44 -23.91 -6.35
C ILE A 112 -2.90 -23.53 -6.12
N ARG A 113 -3.46 -24.02 -5.03
CA ARG A 113 -4.80 -23.69 -4.58
C ARG A 113 -4.79 -22.37 -3.80
N LYS A 114 -5.86 -21.59 -3.93
CA LYS A 114 -6.00 -20.27 -3.30
C LYS A 114 -7.06 -20.32 -2.21
N ASP A 115 -6.61 -20.41 -0.96
CA ASP A 115 -7.49 -20.51 0.20
C ASP A 115 -7.53 -19.16 0.96
N PRO A 116 -8.70 -18.68 1.43
CA PRO A 116 -8.76 -17.51 2.32
C PRO A 116 -7.91 -17.73 3.57
N LEU A 117 -7.29 -16.66 4.08
CA LEU A 117 -6.51 -16.73 5.32
C LEU A 117 -7.38 -17.05 6.55
N GLY A 118 -8.54 -16.39 6.70
CA GLY A 118 -9.43 -16.63 7.84
C GLY A 118 -10.22 -15.41 8.30
N ALA A 119 -10.21 -15.17 9.62
CA ALA A 119 -10.72 -13.95 10.24
C ALA A 119 -9.60 -12.89 10.25
N VAL A 120 -9.87 -11.73 9.67
CA VAL A 120 -8.89 -10.66 9.51
C VAL A 120 -9.29 -9.40 10.25
N LEU A 121 -8.30 -8.65 10.73
CA LEU A 121 -8.48 -7.33 11.32
C LEU A 121 -7.98 -6.26 10.36
N ILE A 122 -8.80 -5.25 10.08
CA ILE A 122 -8.44 -4.09 9.26
C ILE A 122 -8.53 -2.84 10.13
N ILE A 123 -7.42 -2.16 10.35
CA ILE A 123 -7.35 -0.92 11.12
C ILE A 123 -7.12 0.23 10.14
N GLY A 124 -8.14 1.07 9.99
CA GLY A 124 -8.12 2.24 9.11
C GLY A 124 -7.46 3.46 9.74
N THR A 125 -7.23 4.48 8.92
CA THR A 125 -6.67 5.79 9.32
C THR A 125 -7.67 6.92 9.02
N TYR A 126 -7.35 8.15 9.38
CA TYR A 126 -8.28 9.29 9.34
C TYR A 126 -8.26 10.09 8.04
N ASN A 127 -7.17 10.05 7.27
CA ASN A 127 -6.95 11.02 6.20
C ASN A 127 -7.75 10.71 4.92
N PHE A 128 -7.96 9.42 4.64
CA PHE A 128 -8.97 8.96 3.70
C PHE A 128 -9.84 7.91 4.41
N PRO A 129 -10.72 8.34 5.32
CA PRO A 129 -11.21 7.48 6.39
C PRO A 129 -12.14 6.38 5.88
N VAL A 130 -12.83 6.61 4.78
CA VAL A 130 -13.70 5.62 4.15
C VAL A 130 -12.88 4.70 3.26
N GLN A 131 -12.06 5.27 2.37
CA GLN A 131 -11.26 4.50 1.42
C GLN A 131 -10.29 3.55 2.13
N LEU A 132 -9.47 4.05 3.05
CA LEU A 132 -8.40 3.25 3.66
C LEU A 132 -8.92 2.25 4.69
N THR A 133 -10.19 2.35 5.08
CA THR A 133 -10.86 1.35 5.92
C THR A 133 -11.55 0.27 5.08
N LEU A 134 -12.30 0.66 4.05
CA LEU A 134 -13.17 -0.26 3.31
C LEU A 134 -12.52 -0.85 2.05
N LEU A 135 -11.48 -0.23 1.50
CA LEU A 135 -10.80 -0.78 0.32
C LEU A 135 -10.02 -2.06 0.61
N PRO A 136 -9.31 -2.21 1.75
CA PRO A 136 -8.78 -3.51 2.18
C PRO A 136 -9.89 -4.55 2.42
N LEU A 137 -11.07 -4.13 2.91
CA LEU A 137 -12.21 -5.01 3.14
C LEU A 137 -12.74 -5.62 1.82
N ILE A 138 -12.74 -4.86 0.71
CA ILE A 138 -13.06 -5.39 -0.63
C ILE A 138 -12.16 -6.60 -0.96
N GLY A 139 -10.86 -6.49 -0.68
CA GLY A 139 -9.89 -7.58 -0.84
C GLY A 139 -10.21 -8.79 0.03
N ALA A 140 -10.49 -8.55 1.32
CA ALA A 140 -10.80 -9.61 2.28
C ALA A 140 -12.09 -10.37 1.91
N ILE A 141 -13.14 -9.66 1.51
CA ILE A 141 -14.40 -10.26 1.01
C ILE A 141 -14.10 -11.12 -0.22
N ALA A 142 -13.34 -10.61 -1.17
CA ALA A 142 -13.01 -11.32 -2.41
C ALA A 142 -12.21 -12.60 -2.12
N ALA A 143 -11.21 -12.54 -1.24
CA ALA A 143 -10.43 -13.70 -0.82
C ALA A 143 -11.28 -14.76 -0.10
N GLY A 144 -12.42 -14.38 0.48
CA GLY A 144 -13.32 -15.25 1.24
C GLY A 144 -13.09 -15.22 2.74
N CYS A 145 -12.43 -14.17 3.24
CA CYS A 145 -12.23 -13.94 4.66
C CYS A 145 -13.50 -13.41 5.32
N THR A 146 -13.56 -13.54 6.64
CA THR A 146 -14.41 -12.72 7.52
C THR A 146 -13.56 -11.59 8.09
N ALA A 147 -14.15 -10.47 8.50
CA ALA A 147 -13.38 -9.31 8.93
C ALA A 147 -14.02 -8.51 10.06
N VAL A 148 -13.17 -8.00 10.95
CA VAL A 148 -13.47 -6.85 11.79
C VAL A 148 -12.74 -5.65 11.21
N VAL A 149 -13.45 -4.53 11.02
CA VAL A 149 -12.81 -3.25 10.71
C VAL A 149 -12.83 -2.35 11.94
N LYS A 150 -11.76 -1.56 12.10
CA LYS A 150 -11.63 -0.53 13.11
C LYS A 150 -11.34 0.81 12.42
N PRO A 151 -12.35 1.66 12.20
CA PRO A 151 -12.14 3.02 11.68
C PRO A 151 -11.36 3.88 12.68
N SER A 152 -10.75 4.96 12.21
CA SER A 152 -10.03 5.89 13.09
C SER A 152 -10.98 6.78 13.87
N GLU A 153 -10.76 6.88 15.18
CA GLU A 153 -11.41 7.82 16.09
C GLU A 153 -11.06 9.29 15.79
N SER A 154 -10.03 9.55 14.97
CA SER A 154 -9.69 10.91 14.51
C SER A 154 -10.56 11.39 13.35
N ALA A 155 -11.38 10.51 12.76
CA ALA A 155 -12.43 10.84 11.80
C ALA A 155 -13.78 10.26 12.28
N PRO A 156 -14.30 10.77 13.41
CA PRO A 156 -15.44 10.16 14.11
C PRO A 156 -16.72 10.15 13.27
N HIS A 157 -16.94 11.16 12.44
CA HIS A 157 -18.13 11.20 11.58
C HIS A 157 -18.07 10.14 10.49
N ALA A 158 -16.91 9.95 9.87
CA ALA A 158 -16.69 8.88 8.89
C ALA A 158 -16.79 7.50 9.54
N ALA A 159 -16.27 7.32 10.76
CA ALA A 159 -16.37 6.07 11.50
C ALA A 159 -17.83 5.63 11.72
N VAL A 160 -18.70 6.56 12.10
CA VAL A 160 -20.15 6.32 12.27
C VAL A 160 -20.80 5.91 10.96
N VAL A 161 -20.48 6.58 9.86
CA VAL A 161 -21.04 6.25 8.54
C VAL A 161 -20.57 4.88 8.06
N ILE A 162 -19.30 4.52 8.31
CA ILE A 162 -18.75 3.19 8.01
C ILE A 162 -19.48 2.11 8.80
N ALA A 163 -19.67 2.31 10.12
CA ALA A 163 -20.40 1.38 10.97
C ALA A 163 -21.83 1.16 10.49
N LYS A 164 -22.53 2.24 10.11
CA LYS A 164 -23.87 2.19 9.52
C LYS A 164 -23.88 1.38 8.21
N ILE A 165 -22.99 1.70 7.27
CA ILE A 165 -22.87 1.03 5.97
C ILE A 165 -22.69 -0.48 6.16
N MET A 166 -21.76 -0.89 7.02
CA MET A 166 -21.47 -2.29 7.23
C MET A 166 -22.64 -3.04 7.86
N ARG A 167 -23.24 -2.46 8.91
CA ARG A 167 -24.37 -3.05 9.63
C ARG A 167 -25.58 -3.28 8.71
N GLU A 168 -25.87 -2.33 7.82
CA GLU A 168 -27.09 -2.39 6.98
C GLU A 168 -26.88 -3.13 5.66
N SER A 169 -25.65 -3.17 5.15
CA SER A 169 -25.38 -3.64 3.79
C SER A 169 -24.62 -4.95 3.73
N LEU A 170 -23.86 -5.33 4.75
CA LEU A 170 -23.07 -6.56 4.77
C LEU A 170 -23.66 -7.61 5.70
N ASP A 171 -23.21 -8.86 5.54
CA ASP A 171 -23.54 -9.92 6.48
C ASP A 171 -22.84 -9.69 7.83
N ALA A 172 -23.62 -9.29 8.84
CA ALA A 172 -23.12 -8.90 10.16
C ALA A 172 -22.45 -10.04 10.96
N ASP A 173 -22.63 -11.30 10.56
CA ASP A 173 -21.88 -12.41 11.15
C ASP A 173 -20.46 -12.51 10.59
N CYS A 174 -20.25 -11.99 9.38
CA CYS A 174 -18.98 -12.07 8.65
C CYS A 174 -18.17 -10.78 8.69
N TYR A 175 -18.84 -9.62 8.67
CA TYR A 175 -18.21 -8.32 8.52
C TYR A 175 -18.81 -7.35 9.53
N THR A 176 -18.00 -6.89 10.47
CA THR A 176 -18.45 -5.99 11.53
C THR A 176 -17.47 -4.86 11.77
N CYS A 177 -17.95 -3.79 12.41
CA CYS A 177 -17.21 -2.58 12.71
C CYS A 177 -17.10 -2.43 14.22
N ILE A 178 -15.88 -2.24 14.72
CA ILE A 178 -15.60 -1.90 16.12
C ILE A 178 -15.12 -0.46 16.15
N GLN A 179 -15.83 0.38 16.89
CA GLN A 179 -15.50 1.79 17.08
C GLN A 179 -14.78 1.95 18.42
N GLY A 180 -13.84 2.88 18.48
CA GLY A 180 -13.12 3.18 19.70
C GLY A 180 -11.73 3.73 19.42
N ALA A 181 -10.96 3.94 20.48
CA ALA A 181 -9.63 4.51 20.44
C ALA A 181 -8.60 3.43 20.78
N ILE A 182 -7.60 3.80 21.60
CA ILE A 182 -6.52 2.92 22.03
C ILE A 182 -7.04 1.69 22.82
N PRO A 183 -7.95 1.81 23.81
CA PRO A 183 -8.40 0.65 24.59
C PRO A 183 -9.02 -0.46 23.74
N GLU A 184 -9.92 -0.10 22.83
CA GLU A 184 -10.63 -1.02 21.95
C GLU A 184 -9.67 -1.60 20.90
N THR A 185 -8.73 -0.79 20.39
CA THR A 185 -7.68 -1.27 19.47
C THR A 185 -6.76 -2.29 20.16
N THR A 186 -6.38 -2.06 21.42
CA THR A 186 -5.59 -3.01 22.21
C THR A 186 -6.37 -4.32 22.43
N ALA A 187 -7.64 -4.23 22.84
CA ALA A 187 -8.48 -5.41 23.03
C ALA A 187 -8.65 -6.23 21.75
N LEU A 188 -8.75 -5.57 20.58
CA LEU A 188 -8.73 -6.21 19.28
C LEU A 188 -7.40 -6.92 19.01
N LEU A 189 -6.27 -6.27 19.29
CA LEU A 189 -4.93 -6.84 19.08
C LEU A 189 -4.61 -8.01 20.02
N ASP A 190 -5.27 -8.09 21.18
CA ASP A 190 -5.18 -9.24 22.09
C ASP A 190 -6.00 -10.45 21.61
N GLN A 191 -6.84 -10.29 20.57
CA GLN A 191 -7.51 -11.42 19.93
C GLN A 191 -6.61 -12.09 18.88
N LYS A 192 -6.84 -13.39 18.62
CA LYS A 192 -6.15 -14.09 17.54
C LYS A 192 -6.65 -13.63 16.17
N TRP A 193 -5.77 -13.33 15.23
CA TRP A 193 -6.15 -13.04 13.83
C TRP A 193 -5.39 -13.91 12.85
N ASP A 194 -5.98 -14.16 11.68
CA ASP A 194 -5.30 -14.85 10.58
C ASP A 194 -4.53 -13.87 9.68
N LYS A 195 -4.88 -12.57 9.75
CA LYS A 195 -4.15 -11.45 9.14
C LYS A 195 -4.53 -10.15 9.85
N ILE A 196 -3.57 -9.26 10.05
CA ILE A 196 -3.83 -7.85 10.40
C ILE A 196 -3.41 -6.96 9.22
N PHE A 197 -4.28 -6.05 8.81
CA PHE A 197 -4.02 -5.00 7.85
C PHE A 197 -4.10 -3.66 8.59
N TYR A 198 -3.06 -2.84 8.50
CA TYR A 198 -3.00 -1.55 9.16
C TYR A 198 -2.51 -0.48 8.20
N THR A 199 -3.21 0.66 8.19
CA THR A 199 -2.72 1.89 7.58
C THR A 199 -2.53 2.95 8.65
N GLY A 200 -1.37 3.61 8.69
CA GLY A 200 -1.12 4.71 9.61
C GLY A 200 0.35 4.96 9.92
N GLY A 201 0.65 5.49 11.10
CA GLY A 201 2.01 5.88 11.49
C GLY A 201 2.90 4.70 11.90
N GLU A 202 4.21 4.85 11.65
CA GLU A 202 5.26 3.84 11.94
C GLU A 202 5.31 3.41 13.41
N SER A 203 5.16 4.35 14.35
CA SER A 203 5.21 4.05 15.79
C SER A 203 4.15 3.04 16.22
N VAL A 204 2.92 3.18 15.71
CA VAL A 204 1.82 2.26 15.99
C VAL A 204 1.98 0.96 15.20
N ALA A 205 2.52 1.01 13.98
CA ALA A 205 2.84 -0.18 13.21
C ALA A 205 3.80 -1.13 13.95
N LYS A 206 4.81 -0.57 14.64
CA LYS A 206 5.73 -1.33 15.50
C LYS A 206 5.02 -1.99 16.68
N ILE A 207 4.00 -1.35 17.27
CA ILE A 207 3.18 -1.94 18.33
C ILE A 207 2.37 -3.12 17.77
N ILE A 208 1.70 -2.93 16.62
CA ILE A 208 0.91 -3.96 15.95
C ILE A 208 1.78 -5.14 15.56
N ALA A 209 2.97 -4.92 14.99
CA ALA A 209 3.88 -5.99 14.60
C ALA A 209 4.35 -6.82 15.80
N LYS A 210 4.66 -6.17 16.94
CA LYS A 210 5.01 -6.87 18.19
C LYS A 210 3.85 -7.72 18.70
N LYS A 211 2.63 -7.16 18.73
CA LYS A 211 1.42 -7.88 19.13
C LYS A 211 1.10 -9.06 18.21
N ALA A 212 1.21 -8.86 16.89
CA ALA A 212 0.99 -9.90 15.91
C ALA A 212 1.98 -11.07 16.06
N ALA A 213 3.22 -10.80 16.47
CA ALA A 213 4.23 -11.84 16.71
C ALA A 213 3.86 -12.80 17.85
N GLU A 214 3.10 -12.35 18.86
CA GLU A 214 2.63 -13.18 19.99
C GLU A 214 1.80 -14.38 19.50
N THR A 215 1.14 -14.26 18.34
CA THR A 215 0.33 -15.33 17.75
C THR A 215 0.78 -15.75 16.36
N LEU A 216 1.96 -15.30 15.89
CA LEU A 216 2.47 -15.52 14.53
C LEU A 216 1.50 -15.07 13.43
N THR A 217 0.78 -13.98 13.67
CA THR A 217 -0.15 -13.41 12.69
C THR A 217 0.62 -12.61 11.64
N PRO A 218 0.45 -12.90 10.34
CA PRO A 218 1.04 -12.07 9.30
C PRO A 218 0.41 -10.67 9.30
N VAL A 219 1.20 -9.65 8.99
CA VAL A 219 0.74 -8.24 8.92
C VAL A 219 0.97 -7.65 7.54
N THR A 220 0.07 -6.76 7.11
CA THR A 220 0.30 -5.80 6.02
C THR A 220 0.29 -4.42 6.65
N LEU A 221 1.36 -3.66 6.43
CA LEU A 221 1.57 -2.35 7.04
C LEU A 221 1.73 -1.33 5.92
N GLU A 222 0.76 -0.43 5.78
CA GLU A 222 0.76 0.68 4.84
C GLU A 222 1.09 1.96 5.61
N LEU A 223 2.36 2.41 5.55
CA LEU A 223 2.85 3.50 6.39
C LEU A 223 3.11 4.77 5.57
N GLY A 224 3.69 5.78 6.21
CA GLY A 224 4.07 7.03 5.58
C GLY A 224 5.52 7.04 5.10
N GLY A 225 6.04 8.24 4.87
CA GLY A 225 7.45 8.41 4.58
C GLY A 225 7.79 9.81 4.09
N ARG A 226 9.07 10.16 4.25
CA ARG A 226 9.62 11.40 3.69
C ARG A 226 9.87 11.24 2.19
N ASN A 227 8.80 11.28 1.40
CA ASN A 227 8.82 11.06 -0.04
C ASN A 227 9.56 12.19 -0.78
N PRO A 228 10.62 11.88 -1.54
CA PRO A 228 11.38 12.88 -2.29
C PRO A 228 10.70 13.24 -3.62
N ALA A 229 10.71 14.52 -3.95
CA ALA A 229 10.47 15.06 -5.29
C ALA A 229 11.76 15.70 -5.82
N ILE A 230 12.30 15.17 -6.92
CA ILE A 230 13.54 15.64 -7.55
C ILE A 230 13.18 16.37 -8.84
N VAL A 231 13.53 17.65 -8.92
CA VAL A 231 13.28 18.53 -10.08
C VAL A 231 14.62 18.96 -10.67
N THR A 232 15.01 18.35 -11.79
CA THR A 232 16.29 18.65 -12.46
C THR A 232 16.19 19.93 -13.29
N LYS A 233 17.33 20.48 -13.71
CA LYS A 233 17.37 21.63 -14.63
C LYS A 233 16.71 21.39 -15.99
N HIS A 234 16.53 20.12 -16.40
CA HIS A 234 15.83 19.77 -17.64
C HIS A 234 14.32 19.57 -17.45
N ALA A 235 13.80 19.76 -16.24
CA ALA A 235 12.38 19.70 -15.97
C ALA A 235 11.64 20.88 -16.60
N ASN A 236 10.36 20.67 -16.93
CA ASN A 236 9.45 21.78 -17.21
C ASN A 236 8.95 22.35 -15.86
N PRO A 237 9.35 23.58 -15.47
CA PRO A 237 9.06 24.11 -14.14
C PRO A 237 7.57 24.35 -13.92
N LYS A 238 6.84 24.76 -14.96
CA LYS A 238 5.38 24.97 -14.92
C LYS A 238 4.65 23.65 -14.68
N LEU A 239 5.04 22.59 -15.39
CA LEU A 239 4.44 21.28 -15.24
C LEU A 239 4.73 20.69 -13.85
N ALA A 240 5.99 20.75 -13.42
CA ALA A 240 6.40 20.26 -12.10
C ALA A 240 5.67 21.00 -10.98
N ALA A 241 5.63 22.33 -11.04
CA ALA A 241 4.94 23.15 -10.05
C ALA A 241 3.45 22.81 -9.97
N ARG A 242 2.76 22.68 -11.12
CA ARG A 242 1.33 22.35 -11.17
C ARG A 242 1.03 21.00 -10.53
N ARG A 243 1.78 19.97 -10.90
CA ARG A 243 1.54 18.58 -10.45
C ARG A 243 1.91 18.40 -8.97
N LEU A 244 3.05 18.94 -8.55
CA LEU A 244 3.46 18.88 -7.14
C LEU A 244 2.53 19.70 -6.25
N LEU A 245 2.14 20.91 -6.67
CA LEU A 245 1.22 21.73 -5.88
C LEU A 245 -0.16 21.05 -5.74
N TRP A 246 -0.69 20.46 -6.81
CA TRP A 246 -1.95 19.72 -6.74
C TRP A 246 -1.83 18.55 -5.75
N ALA A 247 -0.78 17.72 -5.88
CA ALA A 247 -0.55 16.59 -4.97
C ALA A 247 -0.38 17.04 -3.51
N LYS A 248 0.20 18.23 -3.27
CA LYS A 248 0.41 18.77 -1.94
C LYS A 248 -0.83 19.39 -1.32
N THR A 249 -1.74 19.91 -2.13
CA THR A 249 -2.95 20.59 -1.66
C THR A 249 -4.15 19.66 -1.54
N LEU A 250 -4.13 18.50 -2.22
CA LEU A 250 -5.06 17.40 -2.00
C LEU A 250 -5.13 17.05 -0.51
N ASN A 251 -6.35 17.06 0.06
CA ASN A 251 -6.59 16.80 1.48
C ASN A 251 -5.74 17.65 2.44
N ALA A 252 -5.41 18.89 2.03
CA ALA A 252 -4.47 19.77 2.73
C ALA A 252 -3.11 19.10 3.02
N GLY A 253 -2.63 18.23 2.13
CA GLY A 253 -1.32 17.56 2.22
C GLY A 253 -1.26 16.40 3.21
N GLN A 254 -2.39 16.03 3.82
CA GLN A 254 -2.53 14.87 4.72
C GLN A 254 -2.61 13.57 3.91
N VAL A 255 -1.54 13.25 3.18
CA VAL A 255 -1.48 12.13 2.24
C VAL A 255 -0.14 11.43 2.43
N CYS A 256 -0.14 10.12 2.65
CA CYS A 256 1.09 9.32 2.81
C CYS A 256 1.98 9.33 1.56
N LEU A 257 1.39 9.57 0.39
CA LEU A 257 2.09 9.80 -0.88
C LEU A 257 2.52 11.26 -1.08
N SER A 258 2.08 12.22 -0.28
CA SER A 258 2.53 13.60 -0.45
C SER A 258 4.05 13.65 -0.40
N HIS A 259 4.66 14.44 -1.28
CA HIS A 259 6.08 14.73 -1.15
C HIS A 259 6.33 15.54 0.13
N ASN A 260 7.44 15.21 0.78
CA ASN A 260 7.88 15.81 2.04
C ASN A 260 9.25 16.47 1.90
N CYS A 261 9.99 16.17 0.83
CA CYS A 261 11.26 16.81 0.52
C CYS A 261 11.29 17.13 -0.98
N THR A 262 11.52 18.38 -1.37
CA THR A 262 11.65 18.75 -2.79
C THR A 262 13.08 19.23 -3.07
N PHE A 263 13.83 18.45 -3.84
CA PHE A 263 15.18 18.80 -4.28
C PHE A 263 15.09 19.45 -5.66
N VAL A 264 15.57 20.68 -5.77
CA VAL A 264 15.47 21.46 -7.01
C VAL A 264 16.85 21.92 -7.42
N ASP A 265 17.21 21.68 -8.68
CA ASP A 265 18.44 22.21 -9.24
C ASP A 265 18.47 23.74 -9.10
N ARG A 266 19.59 24.29 -8.58
CA ARG A 266 19.75 25.73 -8.34
C ARG A 266 19.47 26.58 -9.58
N GLU A 267 19.75 26.06 -10.77
CA GLU A 267 19.55 26.78 -12.04
C GLU A 267 18.07 27.08 -12.30
N ILE A 268 17.16 26.14 -11.98
CA ILE A 268 15.73 26.24 -12.26
C ILE A 268 14.90 26.73 -11.07
N LEU A 269 15.49 26.81 -9.88
CA LEU A 269 14.82 27.17 -8.63
C LEU A 269 13.96 28.46 -8.74
N PRO A 270 14.46 29.59 -9.28
CA PRO A 270 13.65 30.81 -9.37
C PRO A 270 12.39 30.63 -10.23
N ALA A 271 12.53 29.94 -11.37
CA ALA A 271 11.43 29.65 -12.28
C ALA A 271 10.40 28.71 -11.64
N PHE A 272 10.86 27.68 -10.91
CA PHE A 272 9.99 26.75 -10.20
C PHE A 272 9.17 27.44 -9.10
N ILE A 273 9.79 28.29 -8.26
CA ILE A 273 9.07 29.07 -7.23
C ILE A 273 8.06 30.03 -7.86
N ALA A 274 8.42 30.71 -8.95
CA ALA A 274 7.50 31.59 -9.67
C ALA A 274 6.29 30.83 -10.20
N GLU A 275 6.50 29.63 -10.76
CA GLU A 275 5.41 28.78 -11.23
C GLU A 275 4.55 28.24 -10.08
N LEU A 276 5.12 27.87 -8.93
CA LEU A 276 4.32 27.51 -7.74
C LEU A 276 3.36 28.65 -7.33
N LYS A 277 3.82 29.90 -7.35
CA LYS A 277 2.96 31.08 -7.10
C LYS A 277 1.87 31.22 -8.16
N ASN A 278 2.18 30.98 -9.42
CA ASN A 278 1.20 31.04 -10.52
C ASN A 278 0.13 29.97 -10.36
N GLN A 279 0.53 28.73 -10.11
CA GLN A 279 -0.40 27.61 -9.96
C GLN A 279 -1.26 27.74 -8.69
N LEU A 280 -0.73 28.32 -7.60
CA LEU A 280 -1.52 28.57 -6.40
C LEU A 280 -2.65 29.57 -6.65
N ARG A 281 -2.36 30.65 -7.40
CA ARG A 281 -3.37 31.63 -7.83
C ARG A 281 -4.38 31.06 -8.81
N ASP A 282 -3.96 30.13 -9.67
CA ASP A 282 -4.85 29.42 -10.60
C ASP A 282 -5.82 28.49 -9.85
N PHE A 283 -5.32 27.73 -8.87
CA PHE A 283 -6.14 26.81 -8.08
C PHE A 283 -7.06 27.52 -7.09
N TYR A 284 -6.59 28.61 -6.49
CA TYR A 284 -7.29 29.34 -5.44
C TYR A 284 -7.26 30.85 -5.73
N PRO A 285 -8.03 31.35 -6.71
CA PRO A 285 -7.99 32.76 -7.12
C PRO A 285 -8.34 33.74 -5.99
N ASP A 286 -9.24 33.34 -5.09
CA ASP A 286 -9.66 34.11 -3.90
C ASP A 286 -8.93 33.68 -2.62
N GLY A 287 -7.84 32.92 -2.76
CA GLY A 287 -7.08 32.33 -1.68
C GLY A 287 -7.68 31.01 -1.14
N PRO A 288 -6.84 30.13 -0.57
CA PRO A 288 -7.26 28.78 -0.17
C PRO A 288 -8.18 28.75 1.06
N ARG A 289 -8.12 29.76 1.95
CA ARG A 289 -8.92 29.78 3.19
C ARG A 289 -10.42 29.73 2.92
N ASN A 290 -10.87 30.54 1.96
CA ASN A 290 -12.29 30.66 1.61
C ASN A 290 -12.70 29.75 0.45
N SER A 291 -11.75 29.01 -0.13
CA SER A 291 -12.06 28.12 -1.24
C SER A 291 -12.87 26.90 -0.76
N PRO A 292 -13.95 26.53 -1.47
CA PRO A 292 -14.68 25.30 -1.19
C PRO A 292 -13.88 24.04 -1.59
N ASP A 293 -12.75 24.22 -2.28
CA ASP A 293 -11.89 23.15 -2.81
C ASP A 293 -10.64 22.90 -1.95
N TYR A 294 -10.57 23.48 -0.74
CA TYR A 294 -9.45 23.29 0.18
C TYR A 294 -9.86 22.70 1.53
N GLY A 295 -9.19 21.62 1.93
CA GLY A 295 -9.45 20.92 3.19
C GLY A 295 -8.95 21.65 4.45
N ARG A 296 -9.08 20.98 5.60
CA ARG A 296 -8.60 21.40 6.93
C ARG A 296 -7.75 20.30 7.56
N ILE A 297 -6.90 20.70 8.50
CA ILE A 297 -6.16 19.74 9.31
C ILE A 297 -7.14 19.01 10.23
N VAL A 298 -7.00 17.69 10.35
CA VAL A 298 -7.99 16.82 11.00
C VAL A 298 -8.35 17.23 12.44
N ASN A 299 -7.40 17.77 13.21
CA ASN A 299 -7.61 18.19 14.60
C ASN A 299 -6.51 19.14 15.10
N ALA A 300 -6.76 19.76 16.26
CA ALA A 300 -5.84 20.70 16.90
C ALA A 300 -4.46 20.08 17.20
N ARG A 301 -4.39 18.80 17.57
CA ARG A 301 -3.11 18.13 17.84
C ARG A 301 -2.23 18.07 16.58
N GLN A 302 -2.80 17.70 15.43
CA GLN A 302 -2.06 17.68 14.17
C GLN A 302 -1.73 19.09 13.68
N PHE A 303 -2.64 20.04 13.88
CA PHE A 303 -2.38 21.46 13.59
C PHE A 303 -1.16 21.96 14.35
N GLN A 304 -1.11 21.76 15.68
CA GLN A 304 0.00 22.19 16.52
C GLN A 304 1.32 21.49 16.16
N ARG A 305 1.28 20.21 15.77
CA ARG A 305 2.47 19.49 15.28
C ARG A 305 3.03 20.15 14.02
N ILE A 306 2.18 20.45 13.05
CA ILE A 306 2.58 21.07 11.77
C ILE A 306 3.05 22.51 12.00
N LYS A 307 2.34 23.27 12.85
CA LYS A 307 2.75 24.61 13.26
C LYS A 307 4.13 24.59 13.89
N LYS A 308 4.38 23.68 14.85
CA LYS A 308 5.69 23.54 15.49
C LYS A 308 6.79 23.25 14.49
N MET A 309 6.54 22.40 13.48
CA MET A 309 7.53 22.16 12.41
C MET A 309 7.90 23.46 11.68
N LEU A 310 6.92 24.31 11.38
CA LEU A 310 7.17 25.61 10.74
C LEU A 310 7.83 26.61 11.70
N ASP A 311 7.47 26.62 12.99
CA ASP A 311 8.07 27.50 14.00
C ASP A 311 9.55 27.15 14.25
N ASP A 312 9.90 25.86 14.18
CA ASP A 312 11.26 25.35 14.44
C ASP A 312 12.18 25.45 13.21
N THR A 313 11.68 25.84 12.03
CA THR A 313 12.49 25.91 10.80
C THR A 313 13.43 27.11 10.82
N ASN A 314 14.64 26.93 10.28
CA ASN A 314 15.52 28.05 9.92
C ASN A 314 15.36 28.43 8.45
N GLY A 315 14.43 27.78 7.75
CA GLY A 315 14.10 28.05 6.36
C GLY A 315 13.39 29.38 6.16
N LYS A 316 13.40 29.84 4.90
CA LYS A 316 12.70 31.06 4.48
C LYS A 316 11.36 30.70 3.86
N ILE A 317 10.27 31.22 4.42
CA ILE A 317 8.95 31.16 3.79
C ILE A 317 8.97 32.02 2.52
N VAL A 318 8.68 31.41 1.37
CA VAL A 318 8.66 32.08 0.06
C VAL A 318 7.25 32.18 -0.55
N ILE A 319 6.30 31.39 -0.04
CA ILE A 319 4.86 31.41 -0.35
C ILE A 319 4.08 31.01 0.91
N GLY A 320 2.97 31.69 1.20
CA GLY A 320 2.04 31.32 2.27
C GLY A 320 2.55 31.62 3.68
N GLY A 321 2.21 30.74 4.63
CA GLY A 321 2.59 30.85 6.05
C GLY A 321 1.44 31.23 6.99
N THR A 322 0.26 31.58 6.45
CA THR A 322 -0.90 31.91 7.28
C THR A 322 -1.49 30.65 7.93
N MET A 323 -1.81 30.73 9.22
CA MET A 323 -2.44 29.64 9.96
C MET A 323 -3.54 30.18 10.88
N ASP A 324 -4.60 29.39 11.07
CA ASP A 324 -5.69 29.68 12.01
C ASP A 324 -6.13 28.38 12.69
N GLU A 325 -5.86 28.27 13.99
CA GLU A 325 -6.20 27.09 14.79
C GLU A 325 -7.71 26.92 14.96
N SER A 326 -8.48 28.01 15.01
CA SER A 326 -9.93 27.96 15.23
C SER A 326 -10.68 27.31 14.06
N ASP A 327 -10.12 27.43 12.86
CA ASP A 327 -10.60 26.80 11.62
C ASP A 327 -9.74 25.59 11.21
N LEU A 328 -8.73 25.22 12.00
CA LEU A 328 -7.72 24.20 11.64
C LEU A 328 -7.12 24.41 10.23
N PHE A 329 -6.98 25.67 9.84
CA PHE A 329 -6.54 26.08 8.52
C PHE A 329 -5.04 26.34 8.51
N ILE A 330 -4.33 25.71 7.57
CA ILE A 330 -2.93 26.03 7.27
C ILE A 330 -2.86 26.33 5.78
N GLU A 331 -2.35 27.50 5.41
CA GLU A 331 -2.16 27.88 4.02
C GLU A 331 -1.09 26.99 3.34
N PRO A 332 -1.23 26.61 2.06
CA PRO A 332 -0.15 26.02 1.28
C PRO A 332 1.13 26.87 1.39
N THR A 333 2.13 26.32 2.06
CA THR A 333 3.31 27.08 2.49
C THR A 333 4.55 26.47 1.86
N VAL A 334 5.29 27.28 1.12
CA VAL A 334 6.56 26.86 0.52
C VAL A 334 7.70 27.46 1.33
N VAL A 335 8.59 26.58 1.81
CA VAL A 335 9.72 26.96 2.65
C VAL A 335 11.00 26.56 1.94
N GLN A 336 11.85 27.53 1.63
CA GLN A 336 13.19 27.25 1.12
C GLN A 336 14.13 27.00 2.29
N VAL A 337 14.69 25.80 2.38
CA VAL A 337 15.65 25.38 3.41
C VAL A 337 17.06 25.26 2.81
N ASN A 338 18.08 25.37 3.65
CA ASN A 338 19.49 25.25 3.25
C ASN A 338 20.24 24.14 3.99
N ASP A 339 19.61 23.50 4.97
CA ASP A 339 20.17 22.42 5.78
C ASP A 339 19.25 21.21 5.71
N MET A 340 19.82 20.02 5.47
CA MET A 340 19.07 18.76 5.45
C MET A 340 18.54 18.34 6.82
N ASN A 341 19.09 18.92 7.91
CA ASN A 341 18.66 18.68 9.29
C ASN A 341 17.54 19.61 9.74
N ASP A 342 17.05 20.50 8.87
CA ASP A 342 15.93 21.39 9.18
C ASP A 342 14.67 20.58 9.57
N SER A 343 13.85 21.13 10.47
CA SER A 343 12.60 20.52 10.96
C SER A 343 11.67 20.09 9.81
N MET A 344 11.74 20.82 8.70
CA MET A 344 10.92 20.61 7.51
C MET A 344 11.31 19.37 6.69
N LEU A 345 12.56 18.91 6.78
CA LEU A 345 13.06 17.73 6.05
C LEU A 345 13.20 16.50 6.95
N THR A 346 13.47 16.71 8.24
CA THR A 346 13.67 15.62 9.20
C THR A 346 12.37 14.94 9.61
N ASN A 347 11.22 15.61 9.53
CA ASN A 347 9.92 15.06 9.92
C ASN A 347 8.99 14.90 8.72
N GLU A 348 8.10 13.91 8.77
CA GLU A 348 6.99 13.82 7.81
C GLU A 348 5.99 14.96 8.08
N SER A 349 5.82 15.86 7.10
CA SER A 349 4.96 17.03 7.25
C SER A 349 3.49 16.63 7.44
N PHE A 350 3.00 15.69 6.61
CA PHE A 350 1.60 15.25 6.58
C PHE A 350 0.61 16.44 6.66
N GLY A 351 0.92 17.49 5.90
CA GLY A 351 0.25 18.78 5.89
C GLY A 351 0.71 19.60 4.69
N PRO A 352 0.21 20.83 4.51
CA PRO A 352 0.39 21.59 3.27
C PRO A 352 1.70 22.39 3.26
N LEU A 353 2.77 21.82 3.85
CA LEU A 353 4.11 22.38 3.92
C LEU A 353 5.03 21.79 2.84
N LEU A 354 5.49 22.60 1.90
CA LEU A 354 6.32 22.19 0.76
C LEU A 354 7.76 22.71 0.93
N PRO A 355 8.65 21.93 1.54
CA PRO A 355 10.04 22.33 1.69
C PRO A 355 10.84 22.11 0.39
N ILE A 356 11.61 23.13 0.03
CA ILE A 356 12.50 23.11 -1.13
C ILE A 356 13.94 23.22 -0.64
N LEU A 357 14.76 22.23 -0.98
CA LEU A 357 16.21 22.23 -0.77
C LEU A 357 16.91 22.40 -2.14
N PRO A 358 17.58 23.54 -2.39
CA PRO A 358 18.34 23.74 -3.62
C PRO A 358 19.59 22.85 -3.66
N VAL A 359 19.72 22.06 -4.71
CA VAL A 359 20.85 21.12 -4.93
C VAL A 359 21.66 21.53 -6.16
N LYS A 360 22.94 21.15 -6.19
CA LYS A 360 23.89 21.39 -7.26
C LYS A 360 23.53 20.62 -8.53
N ASP A 361 23.12 19.36 -8.39
CA ASP A 361 22.84 18.44 -9.49
C ASP A 361 22.02 17.22 -9.02
N LEU A 362 21.70 16.33 -9.97
CA LEU A 362 20.91 15.13 -9.74
C LEU A 362 21.59 14.14 -8.77
N ASP A 363 22.92 14.01 -8.84
CA ASP A 363 23.65 13.05 -8.01
C ASP A 363 23.58 13.46 -6.53
N GLU A 364 23.72 14.76 -6.24
CA GLU A 364 23.50 15.29 -4.89
C GLU A 364 22.05 15.07 -4.42
N ALA A 365 21.06 15.30 -5.29
CA ALA A 365 19.65 15.06 -4.97
C ALA A 365 19.36 13.61 -4.57
N ILE A 366 19.88 12.65 -5.35
CA ILE A 366 19.71 11.21 -5.09
C ILE A 366 20.41 10.82 -3.78
N LYS A 367 21.63 11.30 -3.56
CA LYS A 367 22.37 11.05 -2.32
C LYS A 367 21.59 11.52 -1.10
N ILE A 368 21.14 12.78 -1.11
CA ILE A 368 20.39 13.37 0.01
C ILE A 368 19.05 12.65 0.21
N ALA A 369 18.33 12.30 -0.87
CA ALA A 369 17.09 11.56 -0.78
C ALA A 369 17.28 10.22 -0.03
N ASN A 370 18.31 9.45 -0.40
CA ASN A 370 18.64 8.19 0.24
C ASN A 370 19.09 8.36 1.71
N GLU A 371 19.77 9.47 2.05
CA GLU A 371 20.17 9.77 3.43
C GLU A 371 18.98 10.19 4.31
N ILE A 372 18.02 10.95 3.77
CA ILE A 372 16.83 11.37 4.50
C ILE A 372 15.91 10.18 4.74
N HIS A 373 15.65 9.36 3.73
CA HIS A 373 14.83 8.17 3.87
C HIS A 373 15.19 7.18 2.76
N ASP A 374 15.71 6.02 3.15
CA ASP A 374 16.18 5.02 2.19
C ASP A 374 15.05 4.21 1.53
N THR A 375 13.86 4.22 2.15
CA THR A 375 12.69 3.43 1.73
C THR A 375 11.35 4.19 1.88
N PRO A 376 11.21 5.40 1.30
CA PRO A 376 9.96 6.14 1.29
C PRO A 376 8.83 5.41 0.57
N LEU A 377 7.59 5.83 0.82
CA LEU A 377 6.44 5.25 0.16
C LEU A 377 6.42 5.60 -1.33
N GLY A 378 6.80 6.84 -1.67
CA GLY A 378 6.80 7.36 -3.04
C GLY A 378 8.09 8.10 -3.40
N THR A 379 8.50 8.01 -4.67
CA THR A 379 9.56 8.83 -5.27
C THR A 379 9.05 9.54 -6.52
N TYR A 380 9.34 10.83 -6.66
CA TYR A 380 8.86 11.66 -7.76
C TYR A 380 10.02 12.33 -8.49
N ALA A 381 10.13 12.15 -9.80
CA ALA A 381 11.22 12.72 -10.59
C ALA A 381 10.68 13.52 -11.76
N PHE A 382 11.22 14.72 -11.97
CA PHE A 382 10.92 15.61 -13.08
C PHE A 382 12.23 15.97 -13.79
N GLY A 383 12.30 15.68 -15.09
CA GLY A 383 13.52 15.87 -15.89
C GLY A 383 13.46 15.13 -17.21
N SER A 384 14.62 14.93 -17.82
CA SER A 384 14.78 14.10 -19.01
C SER A 384 14.55 12.61 -18.71
N LYS A 385 14.33 11.81 -19.75
CA LYS A 385 14.15 10.35 -19.61
C LYS A 385 15.33 9.68 -18.92
N SER A 386 16.56 10.02 -19.29
CA SER A 386 17.77 9.43 -18.70
C SER A 386 17.93 9.77 -17.22
N GLU A 387 17.59 10.99 -16.81
CA GLU A 387 17.65 11.40 -15.40
C GLU A 387 16.60 10.66 -14.56
N MET A 388 15.39 10.49 -15.09
CA MET A 388 14.35 9.72 -14.41
C MET A 388 14.74 8.24 -14.26
N GLU A 389 15.33 7.62 -15.28
CA GLU A 389 15.87 6.25 -15.18
C GLU A 389 17.01 6.16 -14.16
N GLN A 390 17.86 7.19 -14.06
CA GLN A 390 18.92 7.24 -13.05
C GLN A 390 18.33 7.28 -11.63
N VAL A 391 17.30 8.10 -11.38
CA VAL A 391 16.58 8.11 -10.09
C VAL A 391 16.01 6.73 -9.78
N MET A 392 15.39 6.06 -10.74
CA MET A 392 14.82 4.72 -10.55
C MET A 392 15.89 3.66 -10.26
N ALA A 393 17.08 3.78 -10.86
CA ALA A 393 18.18 2.84 -10.66
C ALA A 393 18.91 3.03 -9.32
N GLN A 394 18.83 4.21 -8.72
CA GLN A 394 19.65 4.60 -7.56
C GLN A 394 18.84 4.96 -6.30
N THR A 395 17.51 4.81 -6.34
CA THR A 395 16.64 5.00 -5.17
C THR A 395 15.76 3.77 -4.94
N ARG A 396 15.22 3.64 -3.73
CA ARG A 396 14.25 2.59 -3.37
C ARG A 396 13.00 3.26 -2.86
N SER A 397 11.83 2.72 -3.18
CA SER A 397 10.55 3.21 -2.68
C SER A 397 9.45 2.17 -2.86
N GLY A 398 8.30 2.39 -2.21
CA GLY A 398 7.10 1.58 -2.43
C GLY A 398 6.58 1.71 -3.88
N GLY A 399 6.59 2.94 -4.40
CA GLY A 399 6.32 3.23 -5.80
C GLY A 399 6.91 4.55 -6.26
N ALA A 400 6.76 4.85 -7.55
CA ALA A 400 7.30 6.07 -8.13
C ALA A 400 6.37 6.64 -9.21
N SER A 401 6.36 7.97 -9.34
CA SER A 401 5.74 8.64 -10.48
C SER A 401 6.75 9.53 -11.20
N LEU A 402 6.91 9.28 -12.48
CA LEU A 402 7.81 10.03 -13.36
C LEU A 402 7.02 11.16 -14.02
N ASN A 403 7.53 12.38 -13.91
CA ASN A 403 6.85 13.62 -14.23
C ASN A 403 5.53 13.83 -13.48
N ASP A 404 5.29 13.19 -12.34
CA ASP A 404 4.08 13.39 -11.53
C ASP A 404 4.34 13.12 -10.04
N GLY A 405 3.39 13.47 -9.16
CA GLY A 405 3.54 13.41 -7.70
C GLY A 405 2.61 12.43 -6.98
N PHE A 406 1.80 11.64 -7.70
CA PHE A 406 0.72 10.84 -7.07
C PHE A 406 0.28 9.58 -7.84
N PHE A 407 0.23 9.64 -9.18
CA PHE A 407 -0.62 8.73 -9.96
C PHE A 407 -0.32 7.23 -9.81
N HIS A 408 0.92 6.82 -9.52
CA HIS A 408 1.25 5.40 -9.33
C HIS A 408 0.39 4.71 -8.26
N GLY A 409 0.04 5.44 -7.18
CA GLY A 409 -0.84 4.93 -6.12
C GLY A 409 -2.33 5.03 -6.44
N SER A 410 -2.70 5.79 -7.48
CA SER A 410 -4.10 5.96 -7.89
C SER A 410 -4.59 4.88 -8.85
N ILE A 411 -3.69 4.22 -9.59
CA ILE A 411 -4.05 3.23 -10.61
C ILE A 411 -4.63 1.97 -9.92
N PRO A 412 -5.91 1.63 -10.12
CA PRO A 412 -6.59 0.60 -9.30
C PRO A 412 -5.99 -0.81 -9.39
N THR A 413 -5.37 -1.16 -10.51
CA THR A 413 -4.86 -2.51 -10.76
C THR A 413 -3.35 -2.66 -10.49
N MET A 414 -2.67 -1.60 -10.08
CA MET A 414 -1.27 -1.66 -9.67
C MET A 414 -1.17 -1.99 -8.18
N PRO A 415 -0.28 -2.90 -7.76
CA PRO A 415 -0.01 -3.11 -6.35
C PRO A 415 0.47 -1.80 -5.71
N PHE A 416 -0.13 -1.43 -4.59
CA PHE A 416 0.27 -0.32 -3.76
C PHE A 416 0.71 -0.86 -2.42
N GLY A 417 1.90 -0.49 -1.97
CA GLY A 417 2.50 -0.94 -0.74
C GLY A 417 3.85 -0.26 -0.49
N GLY A 418 4.25 -0.18 0.77
CA GLY A 418 5.58 0.28 1.16
C GLY A 418 6.64 -0.80 1.10
N VAL A 419 7.89 -0.39 1.35
CA VAL A 419 9.04 -1.26 1.58
C VAL A 419 9.82 -0.71 2.77
N GLY A 420 10.41 -1.57 3.60
CA GLY A 420 11.19 -1.11 4.76
C GLY A 420 10.34 -0.31 5.75
N THR A 421 10.75 0.92 6.07
CA THR A 421 10.05 1.77 7.05
C THR A 421 8.77 2.40 6.52
N SER A 422 8.55 2.43 5.21
CA SER A 422 7.26 2.83 4.62
C SER A 422 6.21 1.72 4.60
N GLY A 423 6.58 0.48 4.93
CA GLY A 423 5.63 -0.62 5.05
C GLY A 423 6.11 -1.97 4.57
N GLN A 424 5.19 -2.93 4.61
CA GLN A 424 5.37 -4.27 4.07
C GLN A 424 4.06 -4.88 3.59
N GLY A 425 4.15 -5.64 2.49
CA GLY A 425 2.99 -6.11 1.75
C GLY A 425 2.47 -5.04 0.79
N ALA A 426 1.50 -5.42 -0.02
CA ALA A 426 0.84 -4.53 -0.96
C ALA A 426 -0.60 -5.00 -1.16
N TYR A 427 -1.46 -4.07 -1.56
CA TYR A 427 -2.86 -4.30 -1.91
C TYR A 427 -3.23 -3.50 -3.18
N ARG A 428 -4.53 -3.28 -3.44
CA ARG A 428 -5.16 -2.80 -4.69
C ARG A 428 -5.31 -3.87 -5.75
N GLY A 429 -6.38 -3.78 -6.55
CA GLY A 429 -6.66 -4.71 -7.64
C GLY A 429 -6.52 -6.18 -7.22
N LYS A 430 -5.79 -6.97 -8.01
CA LYS A 430 -5.53 -8.39 -7.69
C LYS A 430 -4.65 -8.54 -6.45
N ALA A 431 -3.74 -7.60 -6.19
CA ALA A 431 -2.87 -7.67 -5.03
C ALA A 431 -3.70 -7.73 -3.74
N SER A 432 -4.79 -6.97 -3.63
CA SER A 432 -5.73 -7.09 -2.50
C SER A 432 -6.26 -8.51 -2.30
N PHE A 433 -6.65 -9.23 -3.36
CA PHE A 433 -7.08 -10.63 -3.25
C PHE A 433 -5.92 -11.51 -2.75
N ASP A 434 -4.72 -11.32 -3.30
CA ASP A 434 -3.54 -12.08 -2.92
C ASP A 434 -3.10 -11.81 -1.47
N THR A 435 -3.22 -10.57 -0.97
CA THR A 435 -2.89 -10.16 0.41
C THR A 435 -3.63 -11.00 1.46
N PHE A 436 -4.86 -11.39 1.15
CA PHE A 436 -5.75 -12.12 2.05
C PHE A 436 -5.91 -13.61 1.68
N THR A 437 -5.06 -14.12 0.79
CA THR A 437 -5.11 -15.49 0.28
C THR A 437 -3.83 -16.25 0.60
N HIS A 438 -3.95 -17.46 1.15
CA HIS A 438 -2.88 -18.43 1.22
C HIS A 438 -2.76 -19.21 -0.10
N ARG A 439 -1.54 -19.25 -0.66
CA ARG A 439 -1.19 -20.07 -1.83
C ARG A 439 -0.75 -21.46 -1.36
N ARG A 440 -1.66 -22.41 -1.40
CA ARG A 440 -1.44 -23.80 -0.95
C ARG A 440 -0.98 -24.68 -2.10
N SER A 441 0.26 -25.17 -2.04
CA SER A 441 0.77 -26.16 -2.99
C SER A 441 0.10 -27.52 -2.77
N VAL A 442 -0.44 -28.11 -3.84
CA VAL A 442 -1.11 -29.40 -3.82
C VAL A 442 -0.56 -30.31 -4.92
N THR A 443 -0.19 -31.53 -4.54
CA THR A 443 0.12 -32.63 -5.44
C THR A 443 -0.85 -33.78 -5.22
N THR A 444 -0.90 -34.69 -6.17
CA THR A 444 -1.65 -35.94 -6.08
C THR A 444 -0.76 -37.03 -6.65
N THR A 445 -0.26 -37.90 -5.78
CA THR A 445 0.58 -39.03 -6.18
C THR A 445 -0.32 -40.19 -6.63
N PRO A 446 -0.38 -40.51 -7.94
CA PRO A 446 -1.18 -41.62 -8.42
C PRO A 446 -0.54 -42.95 -8.04
N ALA A 447 -1.36 -43.95 -7.69
CA ALA A 447 -0.87 -45.28 -7.30
C ALA A 447 -0.01 -45.98 -8.38
N TRP A 448 -0.25 -45.69 -9.66
CA TRP A 448 0.54 -46.28 -10.76
C TRP A 448 1.99 -45.78 -10.82
N LEU A 449 2.33 -44.68 -10.13
CA LEU A 449 3.71 -44.19 -10.01
C LEU A 449 4.55 -44.98 -9.00
N GLU A 450 3.95 -45.86 -8.20
CA GLU A 450 4.64 -46.51 -7.07
C GLU A 450 5.91 -47.26 -7.51
N ALA A 451 5.84 -47.96 -8.63
CA ALA A 451 6.98 -48.68 -9.19
C ALA A 451 8.13 -47.73 -9.64
N LEU A 452 7.80 -46.55 -10.18
CA LEU A 452 8.79 -45.53 -10.54
C LEU A 452 9.37 -44.84 -9.30
N MET A 453 8.62 -44.82 -8.19
CA MET A 453 9.03 -44.25 -6.93
C MET A 453 9.88 -45.19 -6.09
N ASP A 454 10.04 -46.48 -6.44
CA ASP A 454 10.85 -47.44 -5.69
C ASP A 454 12.28 -46.93 -5.41
N VAL A 455 12.83 -46.15 -6.34
CA VAL A 455 14.16 -45.53 -6.20
C VAL A 455 14.31 -44.70 -4.91
N ARG A 456 13.21 -44.16 -4.35
CA ARG A 456 13.20 -43.35 -3.11
C ARG A 456 13.05 -44.18 -1.84
N TYR A 457 12.71 -45.48 -1.96
CA TYR A 457 12.44 -46.34 -0.81
C TYR A 457 13.68 -47.14 -0.39
N PRO A 458 13.89 -47.35 0.92
CA PRO A 458 14.88 -48.29 1.42
C PRO A 458 14.68 -49.72 0.89
N PRO A 459 15.75 -50.54 0.80
CA PRO A 459 17.13 -50.19 1.12
C PRO A 459 17.80 -49.33 0.04
N TYR A 460 18.58 -48.34 0.45
CA TYR A 460 19.30 -47.44 -0.45
C TYR A 460 20.55 -48.13 -0.99
N THR A 461 20.56 -48.43 -2.29
CA THR A 461 21.70 -49.07 -2.98
C THR A 461 22.38 -48.08 -3.93
N LEU A 462 23.66 -48.31 -4.25
CA LEU A 462 24.37 -47.54 -5.27
C LEU A 462 23.65 -47.54 -6.62
N LYS A 463 22.93 -48.62 -6.94
CA LYS A 463 22.10 -48.70 -8.15
C LYS A 463 20.94 -47.70 -8.08
N LYS A 464 20.18 -47.69 -6.98
CA LYS A 464 19.09 -46.71 -6.78
C LYS A 464 19.63 -45.27 -6.82
N GLN A 465 20.77 -45.01 -6.17
CA GLN A 465 21.41 -43.69 -6.21
C GLN A 465 21.77 -43.26 -7.64
N LYS A 466 22.44 -44.11 -8.42
CA LYS A 466 22.80 -43.79 -9.82
C LYS A 466 21.57 -43.56 -10.70
N SER A 467 20.54 -44.38 -10.55
CA SER A 467 19.27 -44.19 -11.27
C SER A 467 18.57 -42.90 -10.87
N PHE A 468 18.54 -42.57 -9.59
CA PHE A 468 17.96 -41.32 -9.10
C PHE A 468 18.70 -40.10 -9.63
N ALA A 469 20.03 -40.10 -9.54
CA ALA A 469 20.90 -39.05 -10.07
C ALA A 469 20.68 -38.85 -11.58
N ALA A 470 20.67 -39.93 -12.37
CA ALA A 470 20.43 -39.85 -13.80
C ALA A 470 19.05 -39.27 -14.18
N MET A 471 18.04 -39.39 -13.31
CA MET A 471 16.69 -38.86 -13.53
C MET A 471 16.50 -37.41 -13.03
N ASN A 472 17.29 -36.95 -12.05
CA ASN A 472 17.04 -35.70 -11.34
C ASN A 472 18.18 -34.67 -11.43
N ASP A 473 19.42 -35.10 -11.62
CA ASP A 473 20.56 -34.20 -11.62
C ASP A 473 20.58 -33.38 -12.90
N MET A 474 20.64 -32.06 -12.76
CA MET A 474 20.83 -31.16 -13.90
C MET A 474 22.30 -31.12 -14.28
N VAL A 475 22.57 -31.05 -15.58
CA VAL A 475 23.93 -30.88 -16.10
C VAL A 475 24.26 -29.39 -16.12
N PRO A 476 25.28 -28.93 -15.35
CA PRO A 476 25.65 -27.51 -15.32
C PRO A 476 25.96 -26.98 -16.72
N ASN A 477 25.43 -25.82 -17.06
CA ASN A 477 25.78 -25.06 -18.25
C ASN A 477 26.81 -23.96 -17.94
N PHE A 478 27.60 -24.14 -16.89
CA PHE A 478 28.63 -23.21 -16.43
C PHE A 478 29.87 -23.97 -15.93
N ASP A 479 31.02 -23.30 -15.98
CA ASP A 479 32.29 -23.80 -15.43
C ASP A 479 32.36 -23.64 -13.90
N ARG A 480 33.45 -24.13 -13.30
CA ARG A 480 33.68 -24.04 -11.84
C ARG A 480 33.90 -22.61 -11.33
N GLN A 481 34.15 -21.67 -12.23
CA GLN A 481 34.25 -20.24 -11.93
C GLN A 481 32.89 -19.53 -12.15
N GLY A 482 31.84 -20.28 -12.49
CA GLY A 482 30.47 -19.78 -12.69
C GLY A 482 30.24 -19.11 -14.04
N LYS A 483 31.17 -19.23 -15.00
CA LYS A 483 31.01 -18.64 -16.33
C LYS A 483 30.15 -19.56 -17.21
N PRO A 484 29.17 -19.02 -17.95
CA PRO A 484 28.36 -19.83 -18.86
C PRO A 484 29.21 -20.52 -19.93
N LEU A 485 28.96 -21.80 -20.15
CA LEU A 485 29.51 -22.56 -21.27
C LEU A 485 28.79 -22.14 -22.55
N GLY A 486 29.51 -22.05 -23.67
CA GLY A 486 28.88 -21.84 -24.98
C GLY A 486 27.90 -22.96 -25.33
N TRP A 487 26.78 -22.64 -25.96
CA TRP A 487 25.69 -23.59 -26.27
C TRP A 487 26.18 -24.88 -26.96
N SER A 488 27.07 -24.75 -27.94
CA SER A 488 27.66 -25.88 -28.66
C SER A 488 28.54 -26.77 -27.76
N ALA A 489 29.31 -26.18 -26.85
CA ALA A 489 30.17 -26.90 -25.92
C ALA A 489 29.36 -27.65 -24.86
N TRP A 490 28.29 -27.04 -24.35
CA TRP A 490 27.36 -27.69 -23.41
C TRP A 490 26.58 -28.82 -24.07
N PHE A 491 26.05 -28.60 -25.28
CA PHE A 491 25.29 -29.61 -26.02
C PHE A 491 26.13 -30.83 -26.44
N LEU A 492 27.38 -30.61 -26.89
CA LEU A 492 28.30 -31.72 -27.19
C LEU A 492 28.72 -32.49 -25.93
N GLY A 493 28.74 -31.83 -24.77
CA GLY A 493 28.90 -32.47 -23.46
C GLY A 493 27.71 -33.39 -23.13
N LEU A 494 26.48 -32.91 -23.32
CA LEU A 494 25.25 -33.69 -23.07
C LEU A 494 25.17 -34.98 -23.89
N LEU A 495 25.67 -34.97 -25.14
CA LEU A 495 25.68 -36.13 -26.03
C LEU A 495 26.80 -37.14 -25.73
N GLY A 496 27.65 -36.88 -24.73
CA GLY A 496 28.79 -37.74 -24.40
C GLY A 496 29.91 -37.74 -25.45
N LEU A 497 29.85 -36.82 -26.43
CA LEU A 497 30.81 -36.70 -27.53
C LEU A 497 32.09 -35.98 -27.12
N LYS A 498 32.06 -35.24 -26.00
CA LYS A 498 33.23 -34.76 -25.23
C LYS A 498 32.95 -34.95 -23.74
N SER A 499 33.98 -35.33 -22.98
CA SER A 499 33.88 -35.39 -21.51
C SER A 499 33.45 -34.02 -20.98
N LEU A 500 32.30 -33.94 -20.31
CA LEU A 500 31.82 -32.72 -19.65
C LEU A 500 32.85 -32.20 -18.64
N ALA A 501 33.62 -33.10 -18.01
CA ALA A 501 34.74 -32.74 -17.13
C ALA A 501 35.91 -32.06 -17.85
N ALA A 502 36.06 -32.25 -19.17
CA ALA A 502 37.05 -31.55 -19.99
C ALA A 502 36.56 -30.17 -20.48
N VAL A 503 35.24 -29.92 -20.46
CA VAL A 503 34.62 -28.66 -20.91
C VAL A 503 34.33 -27.71 -19.73
N VAL A 504 34.00 -28.25 -18.55
CA VAL A 504 33.70 -27.49 -17.31
C VAL A 504 34.98 -26.94 -16.64
N GLY A 505 36.17 -27.30 -17.15
CA GLY A 505 37.46 -26.90 -16.57
C GLY A 505 37.67 -27.50 -15.18
N LYS A 506 38.93 -27.64 -14.75
CA LYS A 506 39.24 -27.96 -13.36
C LYS A 506 38.90 -26.82 -12.42
#